data_AF-A0A7V8FBT3-F1
#
_entry.id   AF-A0A7V8FBT3-F1
#
_cell.length_a   1.000
_cell.length_b   1.000
_cell.length_c   1.000
_cell.angle_alpha   90.00
_cell.angle_beta   90.00
_cell.angle_gamma   90.00
#
_symmetry.space_group_name_H-M   'P 1'
#
loop_
_entity.id
_entity.type
_entity.pdbx_description
1 polymer ?
#
loop_
_entity_poly.entity_id
_entity_poly.type
_entity_poly.pdbx_seq_one_letter_code
_entity_poly.pdbx_strand_id
1 'polypeptide(L)'
;MNTPLVPANVDLTDFDWMPFDFQRLFGSDTWALSNDAEKVAAITLWGKSWYQRPAGSLPSDDRILASAQFSGAMGRWKRVKEMALRGWRLCDDGRYYHPVVCEKALEAWLEKLSQRLSSGAGNAKRWGIDFDASPIEADIADARRFLVALNPQSRALMKRRSSGVPSGPKKPPTGNAGGIPPGFPSGSQETRTGTGTETFHFVGNSSENPNTEGVGEGSSAHLPANVAAAIAMRKAGVHDAHPQFEPLLQFIAEGGRVEAIAAIAAQAVKNGKGRMAYVVSTARGQLQDAQLAPRIGGGKPSQAELGQSNRDIAAAWSGVVIDSEDFHAAH
;
A
#
# COMPACT_ATOMS: atom_id res chain seq x y z
N MET A 1 -2.05 32.77 19.75
CA MET A 1 -2.39 32.40 18.38
C MET A 1 -1.90 31.00 18.16
N ASN A 2 -2.80 30.05 17.96
CA ASN A 2 -2.44 28.66 17.70
C ASN A 2 -2.44 28.44 16.19
N THR A 3 -1.28 28.62 15.58
CA THR A 3 -1.11 28.57 14.12
C THR A 3 -1.42 27.17 13.58
N PRO A 4 -2.08 27.04 12.41
CA PRO A 4 -2.21 25.78 11.69
C PRO A 4 -0.86 25.04 11.54
N LEU A 5 -0.90 23.72 11.45
CA LEU A 5 0.32 22.91 11.36
C LEU A 5 0.76 22.59 9.93
N VAL A 6 -0.08 22.92 8.94
CA VAL A 6 0.21 22.78 7.52
C VAL A 6 -0.34 23.99 6.76
N PRO A 7 0.20 24.31 5.57
CA PRO A 7 -0.40 25.28 4.66
C PRO A 7 -1.84 24.93 4.28
N ALA A 8 -2.65 25.94 3.97
CA ALA A 8 -4.08 25.76 3.67
C ALA A 8 -4.34 24.95 2.37
N ASN A 9 -3.37 24.96 1.45
CA ASN A 9 -3.45 24.31 0.14
C ASN A 9 -2.96 22.85 0.13
N VAL A 10 -2.56 22.28 1.27
CA VAL A 10 -2.13 20.87 1.33
C VAL A 10 -3.32 19.96 1.04
N ASP A 11 -3.28 19.32 -0.13
CA ASP A 11 -4.33 18.45 -0.66
C ASP A 11 -3.76 17.11 -1.09
N LEU A 12 -4.20 16.06 -0.39
CA LEU A 12 -3.83 14.66 -0.61
C LEU A 12 -5.07 13.78 -0.87
N THR A 13 -6.18 14.39 -1.29
CA THR A 13 -7.44 13.67 -1.55
C THR A 13 -7.34 12.68 -2.71
N ASP A 14 -6.34 12.84 -3.57
CA ASP A 14 -5.96 11.96 -4.68
C ASP A 14 -5.02 10.81 -4.28
N PHE A 15 -4.64 10.70 -3.00
CA PHE A 15 -3.80 9.60 -2.50
C PHE A 15 -4.67 8.46 -1.97
N ASP A 16 -4.54 7.27 -2.53
CA ASP A 16 -5.32 6.10 -2.11
C ASP A 16 -4.98 5.59 -0.71
N TRP A 17 -3.85 6.00 -0.14
CA TRP A 17 -3.35 5.53 1.15
C TRP A 17 -2.62 6.61 1.93
N MET A 18 -2.52 6.39 3.25
CA MET A 18 -1.77 7.23 4.19
C MET A 18 -0.64 6.40 4.83
N PRO A 19 0.61 6.91 4.88
CA PRO A 19 1.69 6.24 5.60
C PRO A 19 1.40 6.22 7.10
N PHE A 20 1.68 5.08 7.73
CA PHE A 20 1.48 4.87 9.14
C PHE A 20 2.75 4.33 9.80
N ASP A 21 3.26 5.00 10.82
CA ASP A 21 4.41 4.53 11.61
C ASP A 21 3.89 3.71 12.80
N PHE A 22 3.80 2.40 12.62
CA PHE A 22 3.28 1.50 13.64
C PHE A 22 4.17 1.41 14.87
N GLN A 23 5.49 1.55 14.73
CA GLN A 23 6.39 1.55 15.88
C GLN A 23 6.13 2.77 16.76
N ARG A 24 5.99 3.96 16.15
CA ARG A 24 5.65 5.19 16.88
C ARG A 24 4.24 5.14 17.46
N LEU A 25 3.27 4.56 16.75
CA LEU A 25 1.90 4.41 17.26
C LEU A 25 1.87 3.49 18.48
N PHE A 26 2.35 2.26 18.34
CA PHE A 26 2.23 1.25 19.39
C PHE A 26 3.08 1.57 20.62
N GLY A 27 4.15 2.35 20.46
CA GLY A 27 4.94 2.90 21.57
C GLY A 27 4.37 4.18 22.18
N SER A 28 3.23 4.71 21.73
CA SER A 28 2.68 5.96 22.25
C SER A 28 1.77 5.77 23.47
N ASP A 29 1.72 6.79 24.33
CA ASP A 29 0.77 6.85 25.44
C ASP A 29 -0.69 6.73 24.98
N THR A 30 -1.02 7.30 23.80
CA THR A 30 -2.36 7.18 23.23
C THR A 30 -2.71 5.71 23.03
N TRP A 31 -1.77 4.88 22.58
CA TRP A 31 -2.02 3.45 22.42
C TRP A 31 -2.07 2.71 23.76
N ALA A 32 -1.15 3.02 24.67
CA ALA A 32 -1.02 2.35 25.97
C ALA A 32 -2.21 2.62 26.91
N LEU A 33 -2.76 3.84 26.88
CA LEU A 33 -3.80 4.28 27.82
C LEU A 33 -5.23 4.13 27.29
N SER A 34 -5.40 3.93 25.97
CA SER A 34 -6.73 3.85 25.37
C SER A 34 -7.35 2.46 25.47
N ASN A 35 -8.68 2.42 25.64
CA ASN A 35 -9.46 1.20 25.37
C ASN A 35 -9.70 1.01 23.86
N ASP A 36 -10.30 -0.12 23.48
CA ASP A 36 -10.46 -0.48 22.07
C ASP A 36 -11.37 0.49 21.30
N ALA A 37 -12.43 1.00 21.93
CA ALA A 37 -13.32 1.97 21.29
C ALA A 37 -12.62 3.32 21.05
N GLU A 38 -11.76 3.74 21.99
CA GLU A 38 -10.93 4.94 21.87
C GLU A 38 -9.87 4.79 20.78
N LYS A 39 -9.19 3.63 20.71
CA LYS A 39 -8.21 3.33 19.66
C LYS A 39 -8.85 3.39 18.27
N VAL A 40 -10.02 2.77 18.10
CA VAL A 40 -10.77 2.80 16.83
C VAL A 40 -11.17 4.23 16.48
N ALA A 41 -11.71 4.99 17.43
CA ALA A 41 -12.08 6.38 17.18
C ALA A 41 -10.86 7.24 16.80
N ALA A 42 -9.74 7.11 17.53
CA ALA A 42 -8.50 7.84 17.27
C ALA A 42 -7.94 7.54 15.87
N ILE A 43 -7.78 6.26 15.52
CA ILE A 43 -7.27 5.87 14.20
C ILE A 43 -8.21 6.32 13.08
N THR A 44 -9.53 6.22 13.29
CA THR A 44 -10.50 6.66 12.27
C THR A 44 -10.38 8.16 12.05
N LEU A 45 -10.25 8.97 13.10
CA LEU A 45 -10.02 10.41 13.00
C LEU A 45 -8.71 10.75 12.28
N TRP A 46 -7.62 10.01 12.55
CA TRP A 46 -6.36 10.18 11.84
C TRP A 46 -6.53 9.92 10.34
N GLY A 47 -7.13 8.79 9.97
CA GLY A 47 -7.40 8.44 8.57
C GLY A 47 -8.32 9.47 7.89
N LYS A 48 -9.37 9.94 8.58
CA LYS A 48 -10.30 10.95 8.02
C LYS A 48 -9.63 12.29 7.79
N SER A 49 -8.72 12.68 8.67
CA SER A 49 -7.99 13.94 8.54
C SER A 49 -7.07 13.99 7.34
N TRP A 50 -6.54 12.84 6.89
CA TRP A 50 -5.71 12.74 5.69
C TRP A 50 -6.42 13.27 4.45
N TYR A 51 -7.72 12.98 4.33
CA TYR A 51 -8.57 13.35 3.20
C TYR A 51 -9.26 14.72 3.38
N GLN A 52 -8.92 15.47 4.42
CA GLN A 52 -9.42 16.83 4.59
C GLN A 52 -8.57 17.84 3.79
N ARG A 53 -9.10 19.05 3.64
CA ARG A 53 -8.38 20.22 3.15
C ARG A 53 -8.40 21.28 4.25
N PRO A 54 -7.27 21.55 4.92
CA PRO A 54 -5.93 20.98 4.70
C PRO A 54 -5.78 19.54 5.21
N ALA A 55 -4.90 18.74 4.59
CA ALA A 55 -4.65 17.36 5.04
C ALA A 55 -4.00 17.33 6.44
N GLY A 56 -4.42 16.36 7.27
CA GLY A 56 -4.02 16.27 8.68
C GLY A 56 -4.84 17.13 9.64
N SER A 57 -5.90 17.78 9.13
CA SER A 57 -6.84 18.59 9.91
C SER A 57 -8.21 17.93 10.05
N LEU A 58 -9.02 18.38 11.01
CA LEU A 58 -10.42 18.01 11.18
C LEU A 58 -11.29 19.24 11.46
N PRO A 59 -12.57 19.23 11.08
CA PRO A 59 -13.55 20.18 11.61
C PRO A 59 -13.61 20.14 13.14
N SER A 60 -13.92 21.27 13.78
CA SER A 60 -14.07 21.36 15.24
C SER A 60 -15.50 21.07 15.74
N ASP A 61 -16.48 20.93 14.85
CA ASP A 61 -17.87 20.64 15.22
C ASP A 61 -17.99 19.21 15.78
N ASP A 62 -18.34 19.14 17.06
CA ASP A 62 -18.46 17.90 17.82
C ASP A 62 -19.48 16.92 17.21
N ARG A 63 -20.53 17.42 16.56
CA ARG A 63 -21.57 16.60 15.92
C ARG A 63 -21.01 15.87 14.70
N ILE A 64 -20.15 16.55 13.93
CA ILE A 64 -19.47 15.96 12.79
C ILE A 64 -18.50 14.89 13.28
N LEU A 65 -17.69 15.20 14.30
CA LEU A 65 -16.73 14.25 14.88
C LEU A 65 -17.41 13.03 15.50
N ALA A 66 -18.55 13.20 16.16
CA ALA A 66 -19.32 12.11 16.75
C ALA A 66 -19.92 11.15 15.70
N SER A 67 -20.07 11.59 14.46
CA SER A 67 -20.76 10.81 13.42
C SER A 67 -20.08 9.46 13.15
N ALA A 68 -20.87 8.49 12.66
CA ALA A 68 -20.36 7.20 12.21
C ALA A 68 -19.26 7.35 11.15
N GLN A 69 -19.36 8.41 10.33
CA GLN A 69 -18.44 8.67 9.23
C GLN A 69 -17.08 9.23 9.69
N PHE A 70 -17.00 9.83 10.88
CA PHE A 70 -15.74 10.41 11.40
C PHE A 70 -15.10 9.56 12.49
N SER A 71 -15.77 9.37 13.63
CA SER A 71 -15.21 8.57 14.73
C SER A 71 -15.76 7.16 14.81
N GLY A 72 -16.93 6.89 14.21
CA GLY A 72 -17.64 5.62 14.43
C GLY A 72 -18.28 5.51 15.82
N ALA A 73 -18.11 6.52 16.69
CA ALA A 73 -18.50 6.43 18.10
C ALA A 73 -19.99 6.71 18.33
N MET A 74 -20.61 7.58 17.52
CA MET A 74 -22.02 7.96 17.61
C MET A 74 -22.41 8.31 19.06
N GLY A 75 -23.37 7.60 19.66
CA GLY A 75 -23.81 7.84 21.04
C GLY A 75 -22.72 7.65 22.11
N ARG A 76 -21.61 6.97 21.77
CA ARG A 76 -20.45 6.79 22.67
C ARG A 76 -19.43 7.93 22.58
N TRP A 77 -19.60 8.89 21.68
CA TRP A 77 -18.63 9.95 21.42
C TRP A 77 -18.17 10.66 22.69
N LYS A 78 -19.10 11.06 23.58
CA LYS A 78 -18.75 11.75 24.83
C LYS A 78 -17.79 10.96 25.72
N ARG A 79 -17.82 9.61 25.67
CA ARG A 79 -16.95 8.75 26.48
C ARG A 79 -15.55 8.61 25.87
N VAL A 80 -15.46 8.59 24.55
CA VAL A 80 -14.18 8.35 23.83
C VAL A 80 -13.50 9.64 23.38
N LYS A 81 -14.22 10.77 23.34
CA LYS A 81 -13.78 12.04 22.74
C LYS A 81 -12.43 12.50 23.27
N GLU A 82 -12.24 12.47 24.59
CA GLU A 82 -11.01 12.97 25.22
C GLU A 82 -9.78 12.21 24.72
N MET A 83 -9.84 10.88 24.72
CA MET A 83 -8.75 10.04 24.22
C MET A 83 -8.64 10.06 22.69
N ALA A 84 -9.76 10.07 21.97
CA ALA A 84 -9.77 10.14 20.50
C ALA A 84 -9.17 11.45 19.96
N LEU A 85 -9.37 12.56 20.70
CA LEU A 85 -8.78 13.87 20.40
C LEU A 85 -7.46 14.13 21.14
N ARG A 86 -6.86 13.13 21.79
CA ARG A 86 -5.53 13.28 22.39
C ARG A 86 -4.49 13.63 21.33
N GLY A 87 -3.71 14.68 21.58
CA GLY A 87 -2.68 15.18 20.66
C GLY A 87 -3.19 16.11 19.56
N TRP A 88 -4.50 16.28 19.41
CA TRP A 88 -5.08 17.25 18.48
C TRP A 88 -5.00 18.67 19.05
N ARG A 89 -4.68 19.64 18.19
CA ARG A 89 -4.57 21.06 18.54
C ARG A 89 -5.61 21.87 17.77
N LEU A 90 -6.49 22.59 18.48
CA LEU A 90 -7.45 23.51 17.86
C LEU A 90 -6.74 24.80 17.44
N CYS A 91 -6.62 25.05 16.14
CA CYS A 91 -5.93 26.20 15.59
C CYS A 91 -6.88 27.38 15.32
N ASP A 92 -6.31 28.56 15.05
CA ASP A 92 -7.04 29.82 14.88
C ASP A 92 -7.99 29.82 13.66
N ASP A 93 -7.84 28.87 12.74
CA ASP A 93 -8.75 28.64 11.61
C ASP A 93 -9.99 27.80 11.98
N GLY A 94 -10.15 27.46 13.26
CA GLY A 94 -11.27 26.68 13.78
C GLY A 94 -11.18 25.19 13.47
N ARG A 95 -10.00 24.67 13.14
CA ARG A 95 -9.78 23.24 12.83
C ARG A 95 -8.83 22.58 13.84
N TYR A 96 -9.04 21.29 14.08
CA TYR A 96 -8.11 20.47 14.85
C TYR A 96 -7.00 19.96 13.94
N TYR A 97 -5.74 20.01 14.40
CA TYR A 97 -4.59 19.45 13.68
C TYR A 97 -3.85 18.43 14.54
N HIS A 98 -3.50 17.29 13.95
CA HIS A 98 -2.70 16.28 14.63
C HIS A 98 -1.24 16.32 14.16
N PRO A 99 -0.24 16.60 15.04
CA PRO A 99 1.15 16.79 14.64
C PRO A 99 1.73 15.63 13.83
N VAL A 100 1.41 14.38 14.22
CA VAL A 100 1.92 13.18 13.54
C VAL A 100 1.35 13.04 12.14
N VAL A 101 0.05 13.34 11.94
CA VAL A 101 -0.57 13.24 10.62
C VAL A 101 -0.12 14.40 9.73
N CYS A 102 -0.01 15.61 10.30
CA CYS A 102 0.50 16.80 9.61
C CYS A 102 1.94 16.60 9.12
N GLU A 103 2.79 15.99 9.93
CA GLU A 103 4.16 15.61 9.54
C GLU A 103 4.13 14.74 8.26
N LYS A 104 3.34 13.66 8.28
CA LYS A 104 3.21 12.76 7.13
C LYS A 104 2.56 13.40 5.91
N ALA A 105 1.59 14.29 6.13
CA ALA A 105 0.94 15.03 5.06
C ALA A 105 1.93 15.97 4.36
N LEU A 106 2.79 16.67 5.11
CA LEU A 106 3.83 17.54 4.54
C LEU A 106 4.90 16.74 3.79
N GLU A 107 5.32 15.58 4.31
CA GLU A 107 6.24 14.69 3.60
C GLU A 107 5.68 14.27 2.23
N ALA A 108 4.42 13.81 2.19
CA ALA A 108 3.74 13.43 0.95
C ALA A 108 3.51 14.62 0.01
N TRP A 109 3.16 15.78 0.56
CA TRP A 109 2.94 17.01 -0.20
C TRP A 109 4.22 17.50 -0.88
N LEU A 110 5.36 17.47 -0.19
CA LEU A 110 6.65 17.81 -0.76
C LEU A 110 7.05 16.88 -1.92
N GLU A 111 6.80 15.58 -1.76
CA GLU A 111 7.02 14.59 -2.83
C GLU A 111 6.13 14.91 -4.05
N LYS A 112 4.84 15.16 -3.83
CA LYS A 112 3.86 15.53 -4.86
C LYS A 112 4.26 16.80 -5.62
N LEU A 113 4.65 17.85 -4.91
CA LEU A 113 5.09 19.12 -5.52
C LEU A 113 6.40 18.94 -6.30
N SER A 114 7.35 18.18 -5.78
CA SER A 114 8.62 17.90 -6.46
C SER A 114 8.39 17.14 -7.77
N GLN A 115 7.46 16.19 -7.78
CA GLN A 115 7.06 15.47 -8.99
C GLN A 115 6.36 16.40 -9.99
N ARG A 116 5.43 17.26 -9.54
CA ARG A 116 4.77 18.26 -10.39
C ARG A 116 5.76 19.21 -11.05
N LEU A 117 6.75 19.70 -10.29
CA LEU A 117 7.80 20.58 -10.79
C LEU A 117 8.63 19.88 -11.89
N SER A 118 9.07 18.65 -11.63
CA SER A 118 9.91 17.88 -12.56
C SER A 118 9.14 17.48 -13.83
N SER A 119 7.90 17.02 -13.68
CA SER A 119 7.02 16.65 -14.79
C SER A 119 6.64 17.86 -15.64
N GLY A 120 6.34 19.00 -15.01
CA GLY A 120 6.05 20.25 -15.72
C GLY A 120 7.22 20.72 -16.57
N ALA A 121 8.43 20.79 -15.99
CA ALA A 121 9.64 21.15 -16.72
C ALA A 121 9.96 20.17 -17.87
N GLY A 122 9.76 18.87 -17.65
CA GLY A 122 9.95 17.84 -18.67
C GLY A 122 8.95 17.97 -19.84
N ASN A 123 7.68 18.23 -19.54
CA ASN A 123 6.63 18.43 -20.54
C ASN A 123 6.85 19.73 -21.33
N ALA A 124 7.21 20.82 -20.65
CA ALA A 124 7.61 22.08 -21.26
C ALA A 124 8.69 21.88 -22.32
N LYS A 125 9.76 21.16 -21.95
CA LYS A 125 10.85 20.82 -22.86
C LYS A 125 10.43 19.93 -24.02
N ARG A 126 9.57 18.92 -23.78
CA ARG A 126 9.12 17.97 -24.83
C ARG A 126 8.18 18.60 -25.84
N TRP A 127 7.29 19.48 -25.39
CA TRP A 127 6.22 20.03 -26.21
C TRP A 127 6.44 21.50 -26.58
N GLY A 128 7.54 22.11 -26.16
CA GLY A 128 7.87 23.51 -26.45
C GLY A 128 6.88 24.50 -25.83
N ILE A 129 6.22 24.12 -24.73
CA ILE A 129 5.29 24.98 -24.00
C ILE A 129 6.00 25.71 -22.87
N ASP A 130 5.53 26.91 -22.54
CA ASP A 130 6.01 27.63 -21.37
C ASP A 130 5.47 26.99 -20.08
N PHE A 131 6.29 27.01 -19.03
CA PHE A 131 5.95 26.44 -17.73
C PHE A 131 6.49 27.32 -16.61
N ASP A 132 5.58 28.05 -15.96
CA ASP A 132 5.90 28.82 -14.76
C ASP A 132 5.98 27.89 -13.53
N ALA A 133 7.20 27.76 -13.01
CA ALA A 133 7.51 26.96 -11.83
C ALA A 133 7.27 27.71 -10.51
N SER A 134 7.17 29.04 -10.55
CA SER A 134 7.23 29.90 -9.37
C SER A 134 6.17 29.57 -8.30
N PRO A 135 4.90 29.28 -8.64
CA PRO A 135 3.89 28.91 -7.64
C PRO A 135 4.22 27.59 -6.93
N ILE A 136 4.76 26.61 -7.66
CA ILE A 136 5.12 25.30 -7.10
C ILE A 136 6.35 25.44 -6.19
N GLU A 137 7.31 26.29 -6.57
CA GLU A 137 8.48 26.57 -5.73
C GLU A 137 8.12 27.30 -4.44
N ALA A 138 7.16 28.23 -4.49
CA ALA A 138 6.62 28.89 -3.29
C ALA A 138 5.93 27.87 -2.36
N ASP A 139 5.07 27.01 -2.91
CA ASP A 139 4.41 25.95 -2.14
C ASP A 139 5.42 24.98 -1.50
N ILE A 140 6.51 24.63 -2.20
CA ILE A 140 7.60 23.82 -1.65
C ILE A 140 8.28 24.55 -0.50
N ALA A 141 8.58 25.83 -0.65
CA ALA A 141 9.23 26.63 0.40
C ALA A 141 8.37 26.70 1.67
N ASP A 142 7.07 26.96 1.52
CA ASP A 142 6.12 26.98 2.62
C ASP A 142 6.02 25.61 3.28
N ALA A 143 5.76 24.54 2.53
CA ALA A 143 5.67 23.20 3.07
C ALA A 143 6.95 22.76 3.83
N ARG A 144 8.13 23.12 3.33
CA ARG A 144 9.41 22.89 4.04
C ARG A 144 9.47 23.64 5.36
N ARG A 145 9.03 24.90 5.42
CA ARG A 145 9.01 25.68 6.66
C ARG A 145 8.14 25.02 7.74
N PHE A 146 6.94 24.57 7.38
CA PHE A 146 6.06 23.86 8.30
C PHE A 146 6.66 22.52 8.73
N LEU A 147 7.25 21.76 7.81
CA LEU A 147 7.84 20.47 8.14
C LEU A 147 9.07 20.60 9.04
N VAL A 148 9.92 21.61 8.83
CA VAL A 148 11.03 21.91 9.74
C VAL A 148 10.53 22.22 11.15
N ALA A 149 9.43 22.97 11.28
CA ALA A 149 8.87 23.28 12.60
C ALA A 149 8.27 22.04 13.31
N LEU A 150 7.77 21.05 12.57
CA LEU A 150 7.21 19.82 13.13
C LEU A 150 8.23 18.71 13.36
N ASN A 151 9.10 18.46 12.37
CA ASN A 151 10.11 17.41 12.39
C ASN A 151 11.34 17.84 11.54
N PRO A 152 12.32 18.54 12.16
CA PRO A 152 13.56 18.95 11.49
C PRO A 152 14.38 17.78 10.93
N GLN A 153 14.18 16.57 11.47
CA GLN A 153 14.92 15.35 11.09
C GLN A 153 14.21 14.54 10.01
N SER A 154 13.11 15.05 9.45
CA SER A 154 12.39 14.35 8.37
C SER A 154 13.31 14.12 7.16
N ARG A 155 13.33 12.87 6.67
CA ARG A 155 14.09 12.50 5.47
C ARG A 155 13.62 13.26 4.22
N ALA A 156 12.36 13.71 4.18
CA ALA A 156 11.84 14.52 3.08
C ALA A 156 12.56 15.87 2.95
N LEU A 157 13.11 16.41 4.05
CA LEU A 157 13.91 17.64 4.03
C LEU A 157 15.33 17.41 3.46
N MET A 158 15.90 16.22 3.71
CA MET A 158 17.24 15.80 3.29
C MET A 158 17.32 15.39 1.82
N LYS A 159 16.20 14.97 1.22
CA LYS A 159 16.13 14.62 -0.20
C LYS A 159 16.53 15.84 -1.03
N ARG A 160 17.76 15.85 -1.55
CA ARG A 160 18.20 16.87 -2.50
C ARG A 160 17.21 16.86 -3.66
N ARG A 161 16.82 18.05 -4.13
CA ARG A 161 16.21 18.20 -5.46
C ARG A 161 17.05 17.32 -6.40
N SER A 162 16.43 16.34 -7.07
CA SER A 162 17.05 15.77 -8.24
C SER A 162 17.31 16.96 -9.14
N SER A 163 18.58 17.38 -9.21
CA SER A 163 18.99 18.46 -10.09
C SER A 163 18.45 18.09 -11.46
N GLY A 164 17.61 18.96 -12.02
CA GLY A 164 17.19 18.84 -13.40
C GLY A 164 18.40 18.49 -14.25
N VAL A 165 18.20 17.48 -15.09
CA VAL A 165 19.02 17.07 -16.24
C VAL A 165 20.20 18.01 -16.52
N PRO A 166 21.47 17.53 -16.52
CA PRO A 166 22.62 18.36 -16.88
C PRO A 166 22.37 19.05 -18.22
N SER A 167 22.29 20.38 -18.18
CA SER A 167 22.30 21.22 -19.37
C SER A 167 23.76 21.32 -19.82
N GLY A 168 24.10 20.57 -20.86
CA GLY A 168 25.36 20.67 -21.57
C GLY A 168 25.15 20.27 -23.02
N PRO A 169 25.73 20.98 -24.00
CA PRO A 169 25.66 20.57 -25.40
C PRO A 169 26.34 19.21 -25.53
N LYS A 170 25.61 18.18 -25.99
CA LYS A 170 26.20 16.88 -26.34
C LYS A 170 27.21 17.13 -27.46
N LYS A 171 28.51 16.98 -27.18
CA LYS A 171 29.51 16.77 -28.23
C LYS A 171 29.13 15.48 -29.00
N PRO A 172 29.24 15.48 -30.34
CA PRO A 172 29.00 14.26 -31.11
C PRO A 172 30.07 13.21 -30.73
N PRO A 173 29.71 11.91 -30.69
CA PRO A 173 30.66 10.86 -30.40
C PRO A 173 31.67 10.74 -31.55
N THR A 174 32.89 11.20 -31.32
CA THR A 174 34.06 10.78 -32.09
C THR A 174 34.46 9.39 -31.63
N GLY A 175 33.84 8.37 -32.21
CA GLY A 175 34.22 6.97 -32.06
C GLY A 175 34.31 6.33 -33.43
N ASN A 176 35.50 5.87 -33.79
CA ASN A 176 35.82 5.28 -35.10
C ASN A 176 34.89 4.12 -35.46
N ALA A 177 34.48 4.08 -36.72
CA ALA A 177 33.74 3.01 -37.34
C ALA A 177 34.57 1.71 -37.38
N GLY A 178 34.11 0.69 -36.66
CA GLY A 178 34.61 -0.68 -36.75
C GLY A 178 33.45 -1.64 -36.97
N GLY A 179 33.22 -2.00 -38.24
CA GLY A 179 32.69 -3.29 -38.71
C GLY A 179 31.32 -3.78 -38.19
N ILE A 180 30.32 -3.71 -39.06
CA ILE A 180 29.07 -4.48 -38.98
C ILE A 180 29.38 -5.97 -39.25
N PRO A 181 28.98 -6.93 -38.39
CA PRO A 181 28.84 -8.32 -38.82
C PRO A 181 27.52 -8.50 -39.59
N PRO A 182 27.53 -9.08 -40.81
CA PRO A 182 26.37 -9.12 -41.68
C PRO A 182 25.41 -10.26 -41.31
N GLY A 183 24.11 -9.95 -41.35
CA GLY A 183 23.08 -10.96 -41.55
C GLY A 183 21.83 -10.81 -40.69
N PHE A 184 21.02 -9.77 -40.91
CA PHE A 184 19.55 -9.86 -40.78
C PHE A 184 18.91 -8.74 -41.64
N PRO A 185 17.78 -9.01 -42.34
CA PRO A 185 17.25 -8.10 -43.36
C PRO A 185 16.57 -6.85 -42.82
N SER A 186 16.58 -5.82 -43.67
CA SER A 186 16.02 -4.49 -43.52
C SER A 186 14.52 -4.44 -43.86
N GLY A 187 13.76 -3.62 -43.13
CA GLY A 187 12.34 -3.28 -43.34
C GLY A 187 11.48 -3.68 -42.13
N SER A 188 10.58 -2.89 -41.57
CA SER A 188 9.90 -1.67 -42.00
C SER A 188 9.50 -0.90 -40.74
N GLN A 189 9.39 0.43 -40.87
CA GLN A 189 8.79 1.30 -39.85
C GLN A 189 7.34 0.86 -39.57
N GLU A 190 6.99 0.76 -38.29
CA GLU A 190 5.62 1.00 -37.84
C GLU A 190 5.65 1.66 -36.46
N THR A 191 5.13 2.87 -36.42
CA THR A 191 4.92 3.69 -35.24
C THR A 191 3.96 3.01 -34.26
N ARG A 192 4.38 2.79 -33.02
CA ARG A 192 3.45 2.78 -31.89
C ARG A 192 4.13 3.25 -30.61
N THR A 193 3.54 4.32 -30.06
CA THR A 193 3.70 4.85 -28.70
C THR A 193 3.79 3.75 -27.66
N GLY A 194 4.87 3.74 -26.87
CA GLY A 194 5.07 2.87 -25.73
C GLY A 194 5.92 3.56 -24.68
N THR A 195 5.29 3.89 -23.56
CA THR A 195 5.85 4.37 -22.29
C THR A 195 7.02 3.49 -21.83
N GLY A 196 8.23 4.04 -21.84
CA GLY A 196 9.43 3.39 -21.31
C GLY A 196 9.50 3.50 -19.80
N THR A 197 9.41 2.36 -19.12
CA THR A 197 9.81 2.18 -17.72
C THR A 197 11.29 1.81 -17.72
N GLU A 198 12.15 2.72 -17.29
CA GLU A 198 13.59 2.50 -17.18
C GLU A 198 13.91 1.56 -16.01
N THR A 199 14.55 0.44 -16.33
CA THR A 199 15.09 -0.55 -15.39
C THR A 199 16.37 0.01 -14.77
N PHE A 200 16.33 0.43 -13.50
CA PHE A 200 17.55 0.74 -12.75
C PHE A 200 18.21 -0.56 -12.27
N HIS A 201 19.39 -0.85 -12.81
CA HIS A 201 20.32 -1.84 -12.26
C HIS A 201 20.93 -1.26 -10.97
N PHE A 202 20.63 -1.87 -9.82
CA PHE A 202 21.40 -1.64 -8.60
C PHE A 202 22.47 -2.74 -8.48
N VAL A 203 23.73 -2.31 -8.55
CA VAL A 203 24.90 -3.10 -8.20
C VAL A 203 24.89 -3.26 -6.67
N GLY A 204 24.49 -4.43 -6.20
CA GLY A 204 24.59 -4.83 -4.79
C GLY A 204 25.89 -5.57 -4.55
N ASN A 205 26.79 -4.92 -3.81
CA ASN A 205 28.07 -5.42 -3.36
C ASN A 205 27.88 -6.63 -2.41
N SER A 206 28.62 -7.70 -2.66
CA SER A 206 28.63 -8.94 -1.88
C SER A 206 29.22 -8.71 -0.48
N SER A 207 28.58 -9.29 0.56
CA SER A 207 29.30 -9.73 1.74
C SER A 207 28.95 -11.19 2.00
N GLU A 208 29.95 -12.04 1.81
CA GLU A 208 29.94 -13.45 2.14
C GLU A 208 29.75 -13.66 3.64
N ASN A 209 29.06 -14.74 4.01
CA ASN A 209 29.73 -15.79 4.77
C ASN A 209 28.99 -17.13 4.63
N PRO A 210 29.74 -18.25 4.73
CA PRO A 210 29.40 -19.53 4.12
C PRO A 210 28.86 -20.51 5.17
N ASN A 211 28.06 -21.48 4.72
CA ASN A 211 28.29 -22.87 5.13
C ASN A 211 27.42 -23.88 4.35
N THR A 212 28.12 -24.96 3.99
CA THR A 212 27.66 -26.34 3.79
C THR A 212 27.21 -26.78 2.38
N GLU A 213 28.23 -27.19 1.62
CA GLU A 213 28.40 -28.50 0.94
C GLU A 213 27.20 -29.24 0.30
N GLY A 214 27.39 -29.63 -0.97
CA GLY A 214 27.04 -30.99 -1.40
C GLY A 214 26.33 -31.18 -2.76
N VAL A 215 27.13 -31.25 -3.84
CA VAL A 215 27.00 -32.16 -5.02
C VAL A 215 25.82 -31.99 -6.01
N GLY A 216 26.16 -31.75 -7.29
CA GLY A 216 25.61 -32.54 -8.41
C GLY A 216 24.80 -31.85 -9.52
N GLU A 217 25.50 -31.54 -10.62
CA GLU A 217 25.07 -31.64 -12.05
C GLU A 217 23.99 -30.69 -12.61
N GLY A 218 24.32 -30.06 -13.75
CA GLY A 218 23.63 -28.88 -14.27
C GLY A 218 22.49 -29.12 -15.25
N SER A 219 21.67 -28.08 -15.45
CA SER A 219 20.97 -27.74 -16.72
C SER A 219 20.00 -26.58 -16.47
N SER A 220 19.97 -25.60 -17.38
CA SER A 220 18.94 -24.56 -17.54
C SER A 220 18.67 -23.65 -16.33
N ALA A 221 18.91 -22.34 -16.46
CA ALA A 221 18.57 -21.32 -15.46
C ALA A 221 17.06 -21.33 -15.11
N HIS A 222 16.65 -22.15 -14.14
CA HIS A 222 15.28 -22.23 -13.68
C HIS A 222 14.99 -20.99 -12.85
N LEU A 223 14.09 -20.13 -13.34
CA LEU A 223 13.64 -18.98 -12.55
C LEU A 223 13.01 -19.47 -11.24
N PRO A 224 13.20 -18.74 -10.12
CA PRO A 224 12.48 -19.02 -8.88
C PRO A 224 10.97 -19.07 -9.11
N ALA A 225 10.26 -19.99 -8.46
CA ALA A 225 8.84 -20.27 -8.71
C ALA A 225 7.95 -19.03 -8.56
N ASN A 226 8.29 -18.12 -7.65
CA ASN A 226 7.58 -16.85 -7.43
C ASN A 226 7.79 -15.87 -8.58
N VAL A 227 8.96 -15.85 -9.19
CA VAL A 227 9.26 -15.06 -10.38
C VAL A 227 8.53 -15.64 -11.59
N ALA A 228 8.55 -16.96 -11.76
CA ALA A 228 7.82 -17.65 -12.83
C ALA A 228 6.29 -17.42 -12.73
N ALA A 229 5.72 -17.53 -11.53
CA ALA A 229 4.30 -17.26 -11.28
C ALA A 229 3.91 -15.82 -11.59
N ALA A 230 4.71 -14.83 -11.14
CA ALA A 230 4.46 -13.43 -11.45
C ALA A 230 4.50 -13.14 -12.96
N ILE A 231 5.45 -13.72 -13.69
CA ILE A 231 5.53 -13.62 -15.16
C ILE A 231 4.28 -14.24 -15.81
N ALA A 232 3.87 -15.43 -15.36
CA ALA A 232 2.71 -16.13 -15.91
C ALA A 232 1.40 -15.35 -15.70
N MET A 233 1.21 -14.75 -14.51
CA MET A 233 0.05 -13.91 -14.21
C MET A 233 0.02 -12.62 -15.05
N ARG A 234 1.17 -11.97 -15.27
CA ARG A 234 1.25 -10.81 -16.18
C ARG A 234 0.91 -11.19 -17.61
N LYS A 235 1.41 -12.33 -18.10
CA LYS A 235 1.06 -12.88 -19.42
C LYS A 235 -0.45 -13.14 -19.55
N ALA A 236 -1.12 -13.51 -18.45
CA ALA A 236 -2.56 -13.75 -18.41
C ALA A 236 -3.41 -12.46 -18.28
N GLY A 237 -2.80 -11.28 -18.12
CA GLY A 237 -3.48 -9.98 -18.02
C GLY A 237 -3.61 -9.41 -16.61
N VAL A 238 -2.96 -10.00 -15.60
CA VAL A 238 -2.92 -9.48 -14.22
C VAL A 238 -1.75 -8.51 -14.09
N HIS A 239 -1.99 -7.22 -14.37
CA HIS A 239 -0.94 -6.21 -14.47
C HIS A 239 -0.28 -5.85 -13.13
N ASP A 240 -0.96 -6.06 -12.01
CA ASP A 240 -0.48 -5.82 -10.65
C ASP A 240 0.35 -6.99 -10.07
N ALA A 241 0.59 -8.07 -10.84
CA ALA A 241 1.37 -9.20 -10.38
C ALA A 241 2.84 -8.84 -10.13
N HIS A 242 3.39 -9.24 -8.98
CA HIS A 242 4.80 -9.07 -8.63
C HIS A 242 5.31 -10.25 -7.78
N PRO A 243 6.61 -10.59 -7.84
CA PRO A 243 7.16 -11.83 -7.26
C PRO A 243 7.37 -11.80 -5.74
N GLN A 244 7.30 -10.61 -5.12
CA GLN A 244 7.48 -10.42 -3.66
C GLN A 244 6.13 -10.28 -2.93
N PHE A 245 5.02 -10.67 -3.56
CA PHE A 245 3.71 -10.63 -2.92
C PHE A 245 3.61 -11.73 -1.87
N GLU A 246 3.48 -11.37 -0.60
CA GLU A 246 3.53 -12.32 0.52
C GLU A 246 2.53 -13.50 0.35
N PRO A 247 1.25 -13.30 -0.02
CA PRO A 247 0.36 -14.42 -0.30
C PRO A 247 0.80 -15.32 -1.46
N LEU A 248 1.55 -14.80 -2.44
CA LEU A 248 2.09 -15.63 -3.53
C LEU A 248 3.23 -16.53 -3.02
N LEU A 249 4.09 -15.98 -2.15
CA LEU A 249 5.15 -16.73 -1.50
C LEU A 249 4.56 -17.87 -0.65
N GLN A 250 3.49 -17.59 0.09
CA GLN A 250 2.76 -18.59 0.87
C GLN A 250 2.12 -19.66 -0.02
N PHE A 251 1.45 -19.28 -1.12
CA PHE A 251 0.91 -20.25 -2.08
C PHE A 251 1.97 -21.22 -2.59
N ILE A 252 3.17 -20.73 -2.89
CA ILE A 252 4.29 -21.55 -3.36
C ILE A 252 4.83 -22.45 -2.24
N ALA A 253 4.98 -21.91 -1.03
CA ALA A 253 5.38 -22.68 0.14
C ALA A 253 4.38 -23.80 0.49
N GLU A 254 3.09 -23.59 0.23
CA GLU A 254 2.00 -24.57 0.39
C GLU A 254 1.98 -25.64 -0.73
N GLY A 255 2.90 -25.60 -1.69
CA GLY A 255 2.99 -26.53 -2.82
C GLY A 255 2.21 -26.10 -4.06
N GLY A 256 1.79 -24.84 -4.13
CA GLY A 256 1.09 -24.26 -5.26
C GLY A 256 1.93 -24.23 -6.55
N ARG A 257 1.33 -24.67 -7.66
CA ARG A 257 2.01 -24.77 -8.97
C ARG A 257 1.80 -23.52 -9.83
N VAL A 258 2.82 -23.16 -10.62
CA VAL A 258 2.81 -22.00 -11.52
C VAL A 258 1.71 -22.11 -12.59
N GLU A 259 1.45 -23.32 -13.10
CA GLU A 259 0.42 -23.52 -14.13
C GLU A 259 -0.99 -23.33 -13.57
N ALA A 260 -1.22 -23.73 -12.31
CA ALA A 260 -2.51 -23.61 -11.66
C ALA A 260 -2.89 -22.13 -11.45
N ILE A 261 -1.95 -21.33 -10.93
CA ILE A 261 -2.20 -19.90 -10.72
C ILE A 261 -2.31 -19.14 -12.06
N ALA A 262 -1.61 -19.56 -13.11
CA ALA A 262 -1.75 -18.98 -14.45
C ALA A 262 -3.15 -19.23 -15.05
N ALA A 263 -3.71 -20.43 -14.87
CA ALA A 263 -5.06 -20.75 -15.32
C ALA A 263 -6.13 -19.92 -14.60
N ILE A 264 -6.00 -19.76 -13.27
CA ILE A 264 -6.89 -18.93 -12.45
C ILE A 264 -6.79 -17.46 -12.86
N ALA A 265 -5.57 -16.95 -13.13
CA ALA A 265 -5.35 -15.60 -13.62
C ALA A 265 -6.08 -15.33 -14.94
N ALA A 266 -5.95 -16.25 -15.91
CA ALA A 266 -6.62 -16.12 -17.20
C ALA A 266 -8.16 -16.10 -17.06
N GLN A 267 -8.71 -16.94 -16.17
CA GLN A 267 -10.15 -16.96 -15.91
C GLN A 267 -10.63 -15.70 -15.17
N ALA A 268 -9.85 -15.22 -14.21
CA ALA A 268 -10.16 -14.01 -13.44
C ALA A 268 -10.20 -12.78 -14.36
N VAL A 269 -9.25 -12.65 -15.28
CA VAL A 269 -9.21 -11.56 -16.27
C VAL A 269 -10.42 -11.60 -17.20
N LYS A 270 -10.80 -12.78 -17.73
CA LYS A 270 -12.03 -12.95 -18.52
C LYS A 270 -13.29 -12.50 -17.77
N ASN A 271 -13.31 -12.70 -16.45
CA ASN A 271 -14.43 -12.35 -15.58
C ASN A 271 -14.35 -10.91 -15.03
N GLY A 272 -13.43 -10.08 -15.50
CA GLY A 272 -13.24 -8.70 -15.01
C GLY A 272 -12.63 -8.59 -13.61
N LYS A 273 -12.11 -9.68 -13.04
CA LYS A 273 -11.51 -9.79 -11.70
C LYS A 273 -9.99 -9.99 -11.75
N GLY A 274 -9.31 -9.43 -12.76
CA GLY A 274 -7.87 -9.58 -13.01
C GLY A 274 -6.96 -8.84 -12.02
N ARG A 275 -7.12 -9.08 -10.71
CA ARG A 275 -6.28 -8.52 -9.64
C ARG A 275 -5.48 -9.62 -8.97
N MET A 276 -4.20 -9.36 -8.73
CA MET A 276 -3.24 -10.29 -8.13
C MET A 276 -3.75 -10.88 -6.81
N ALA A 277 -4.28 -10.03 -5.91
CA ALA A 277 -4.81 -10.47 -4.62
C ALA A 277 -5.99 -11.45 -4.77
N TYR A 278 -6.89 -11.22 -5.73
CA TYR A 278 -8.02 -12.12 -6.02
C TYR A 278 -7.56 -13.46 -6.59
N VAL A 279 -6.61 -13.43 -7.53
CA VAL A 279 -6.05 -14.62 -8.16
C VAL A 279 -5.35 -15.51 -7.15
N VAL A 280 -4.49 -14.93 -6.30
CA VAL A 280 -3.70 -15.68 -5.31
C VAL A 280 -4.60 -16.22 -4.18
N SER A 281 -5.57 -15.45 -3.69
CA SER A 281 -6.52 -15.94 -2.69
C SER A 281 -7.39 -17.10 -3.22
N THR A 282 -7.86 -16.99 -4.46
CA THR A 282 -8.60 -18.08 -5.13
C THR A 282 -7.72 -19.32 -5.30
N ALA A 283 -6.46 -19.14 -5.71
CA ALA A 283 -5.50 -20.23 -5.88
C ALA A 283 -5.17 -20.95 -4.57
N ARG A 284 -4.99 -20.20 -3.48
CA ARG A 284 -4.77 -20.77 -2.14
C ARG A 284 -6.00 -21.49 -1.60
N GLY A 285 -7.20 -20.93 -1.79
CA GLY A 285 -8.45 -21.59 -1.44
C GLY A 285 -8.58 -22.95 -2.13
N GLN A 286 -8.38 -23.00 -3.45
CA GLN A 286 -8.42 -24.25 -4.20
C GLN A 286 -7.34 -25.26 -3.76
N LEU A 287 -6.15 -24.78 -3.39
CA LEU A 287 -5.06 -25.63 -2.90
C LEU A 287 -5.41 -26.24 -1.53
N GLN A 288 -5.92 -25.44 -0.60
CA GLN A 288 -6.34 -25.87 0.73
C GLN A 288 -7.55 -26.81 0.65
N ASP A 289 -8.53 -26.50 -0.19
CA ASP A 289 -9.68 -27.36 -0.46
C ASP A 289 -9.24 -28.72 -1.03
N ALA A 290 -8.24 -28.73 -1.93
CA ALA A 290 -7.68 -29.98 -2.47
C ALA A 290 -6.89 -30.78 -1.42
N GLN A 291 -6.30 -30.12 -0.42
CA GLN A 291 -5.58 -30.76 0.69
C GLN A 291 -6.54 -31.30 1.76
N LEU A 292 -7.65 -30.61 2.00
CA LEU A 292 -8.71 -30.98 2.95
C LEU A 292 -9.73 -31.96 2.35
N ALA A 293 -9.81 -32.05 1.03
CA ALA A 293 -10.64 -33.04 0.37
C ALA A 293 -10.23 -34.43 0.85
N PRO A 294 -11.17 -35.23 1.41
CA PRO A 294 -10.92 -36.63 1.67
C PRO A 294 -10.37 -37.25 0.38
N ARG A 295 -9.35 -38.11 0.47
CA ARG A 295 -8.93 -38.92 -0.69
C ARG A 295 -10.12 -39.78 -1.09
N ILE A 296 -10.97 -39.28 -1.98
CA ILE A 296 -12.17 -39.97 -2.44
C ILE A 296 -11.72 -41.08 -3.38
N GLY A 297 -11.46 -42.22 -2.76
CA GLY A 297 -11.77 -43.54 -3.32
C GLY A 297 -13.15 -44.05 -2.87
N GLY A 298 -14.03 -43.21 -2.32
CA GLY A 298 -15.36 -43.63 -1.84
C GLY A 298 -16.41 -42.54 -2.02
N GLY A 299 -17.50 -42.88 -2.71
CA GLY A 299 -18.54 -41.96 -3.21
C GLY A 299 -19.19 -41.03 -2.16
N LYS A 300 -19.89 -40.01 -2.66
CA LYS A 300 -20.52 -38.95 -1.86
C LYS A 300 -21.39 -39.53 -0.72
N PRO A 301 -21.26 -39.01 0.52
CA PRO A 301 -22.08 -39.45 1.64
C PRO A 301 -23.56 -39.12 1.39
N SER A 302 -24.40 -40.02 1.87
CA SER A 302 -25.85 -39.98 1.72
C SER A 302 -26.48 -38.85 2.53
N GLN A 303 -27.67 -38.42 2.10
CA GLN A 303 -28.44 -37.36 2.75
C GLN A 303 -28.81 -37.68 4.20
N ALA A 304 -28.83 -38.97 4.56
CA ALA A 304 -29.05 -39.44 5.93
C ALA A 304 -27.85 -39.16 6.85
N GLU A 305 -26.63 -39.32 6.36
CA GLU A 305 -25.39 -39.08 7.12
C GLU A 305 -25.21 -37.58 7.40
N LEU A 306 -25.54 -36.73 6.42
CA LEU A 306 -25.60 -35.28 6.60
C LEU A 306 -26.68 -34.86 7.61
N GLY A 307 -27.83 -35.54 7.58
CA GLY A 307 -28.91 -35.31 8.54
C GLY A 307 -28.53 -35.64 9.97
N GLN A 308 -27.76 -36.70 10.18
CA GLN A 308 -27.30 -37.10 11.51
C GLN A 308 -26.25 -36.15 12.07
N SER A 309 -25.24 -35.79 11.27
CA SER A 309 -24.19 -34.84 11.67
C SER A 309 -24.76 -33.47 12.07
N ASN A 310 -25.78 -32.98 11.34
CA ASN A 310 -26.46 -31.74 11.68
C ASN A 310 -27.25 -31.82 13.00
N ARG A 311 -27.82 -32.98 13.33
CA ARG A 311 -28.52 -33.19 14.62
C ARG A 311 -27.54 -33.20 15.79
N ASP A 312 -26.39 -33.82 15.61
CA ASP A 312 -25.36 -33.90 16.66
C ASP A 312 -24.78 -32.51 16.95
N ILE A 313 -24.58 -31.68 15.92
CA ILE A 313 -24.19 -30.26 16.06
C ILE A 313 -25.28 -29.47 16.77
N ALA A 314 -26.55 -29.64 16.40
CA ALA A 314 -27.66 -28.94 17.05
C ALA A 314 -27.79 -29.30 18.56
N ALA A 315 -27.55 -30.57 18.91
CA ALA A 315 -27.53 -31.02 20.30
C ALA A 315 -26.40 -30.37 21.11
N ALA A 316 -25.20 -30.23 20.53
CA ALA A 316 -24.07 -29.58 21.17
C ALA A 316 -24.31 -28.08 21.48
N TRP A 317 -25.12 -27.41 20.66
CA TRP A 317 -25.48 -25.99 20.86
C TRP A 317 -26.60 -25.79 21.89
N SER A 318 -27.43 -26.82 22.12
CA SER A 318 -28.53 -26.76 23.09
C SER A 318 -28.11 -26.91 24.56
N GLY A 319 -26.86 -27.28 24.84
CA GLY A 319 -26.34 -27.51 26.19
C GLY A 319 -25.63 -26.32 26.85
N VAL A 320 -25.52 -25.17 26.19
CA VAL A 320 -24.87 -23.98 26.75
C VAL A 320 -25.94 -23.04 27.33
N VAL A 321 -26.39 -23.33 28.55
CA VAL A 321 -27.17 -22.39 29.37
C VAL A 321 -26.18 -21.48 30.10
N ILE A 322 -26.27 -20.18 29.86
CA ILE A 322 -25.63 -19.17 30.71
C ILE A 322 -26.59 -18.93 31.88
N ASP A 323 -26.25 -19.43 33.07
CA ASP A 323 -27.04 -19.17 34.27
C ASP A 323 -27.04 -17.67 34.61
N SER A 324 -28.24 -17.14 34.86
CA SER A 324 -28.52 -15.72 35.07
C SER A 324 -28.62 -15.33 36.55
N GLU A 325 -27.79 -15.89 37.44
CA GLU A 325 -27.89 -15.64 38.90
C GLU A 325 -26.75 -14.82 39.54
N ASP A 326 -25.73 -14.36 38.81
CA ASP A 326 -24.61 -13.61 39.42
C ASP A 326 -24.71 -12.07 39.36
N PHE A 327 -25.91 -11.50 39.14
CA PHE A 327 -26.04 -10.04 38.99
C PHE A 327 -26.64 -9.25 40.17
N HIS A 328 -26.93 -9.85 41.33
CA HIS A 328 -27.45 -9.10 42.50
C HIS A 328 -26.76 -9.48 43.82
N ALA A 329 -25.56 -8.94 44.07
CA ALA A 329 -25.04 -8.71 45.42
C ALA A 329 -23.86 -7.70 45.42
N ALA A 330 -24.15 -6.42 45.19
CA ALA A 330 -23.31 -5.31 45.65
C ALA A 330 -24.05 -3.97 45.50
N HIS A 331 -24.90 -3.66 46.48
CA HIS A 331 -25.25 -2.28 46.84
C HIS A 331 -24.99 -2.09 48.33
#